data_AF-A0A133ZDY9-F1
#
_entry.id   AF-A0A133ZDY9-F1
#
_cell.length_a   1.000
_cell.length_b   1.000
_cell.length_c   1.000
_cell.angle_alpha   90.00
_cell.angle_beta   90.00
_cell.angle_gamma   90.00
#
_symmetry.space_group_name_H-M   'P 1'
#
loop_
_entity.id
_entity.type
_entity.pdbx_description
1 polymer ?
#
loop_
_entity_poly.entity_id
_entity_poly.type
_entity_poly.pdbx_seq_one_letter_code
_entity_poly.pdbx_strand_id
1 'polypeptide(L)'
;MAVQHTDKTQQNDACTGEACAPRPYTKNEHDAALRDAVVAGTSTPDAATCQQLLATWRESIDTIDTQLVYLLGERCRFSLAIRAIKQQLEQGIFDAAREEEIFEHIAAVNNTPFDATQLESIFKAILRASKEA
;
A
#
# COMPACT_ATOMS: atom_id res chain seq x y z
N MET A 1 44.61 39.72 -10.68
CA MET A 1 44.62 38.75 -9.56
C MET A 1 43.35 37.92 -9.69
N ALA A 2 43.53 36.61 -9.91
CA ALA A 2 42.47 35.70 -10.33
C ALA A 2 41.56 35.33 -9.14
N VAL A 3 40.25 35.52 -9.31
CA VAL A 3 39.23 34.95 -8.42
C VAL A 3 38.90 33.57 -8.97
N GLN A 4 39.44 32.53 -8.35
CA GLN A 4 39.00 31.16 -8.57
C GLN A 4 37.99 30.81 -7.46
N HIS A 5 36.72 30.81 -7.83
CA HIS A 5 35.66 30.09 -7.13
C HIS A 5 35.08 29.11 -8.14
N THR A 6 35.49 27.85 -8.06
CA THR A 6 34.59 26.75 -8.35
C THR A 6 34.83 25.70 -7.27
N ASP A 7 33.76 25.52 -6.51
CA ASP A 7 33.62 24.63 -5.38
C ASP A 7 33.77 23.18 -5.82
N LYS A 8 34.52 22.40 -5.05
CA LYS A 8 34.80 21.01 -5.34
C LYS A 8 33.59 20.19 -4.90
N THR A 9 32.81 19.75 -5.87
CA THR A 9 31.79 18.72 -5.71
C THR A 9 32.45 17.39 -5.32
N GLN A 10 32.55 17.11 -4.02
CA GLN A 10 32.54 15.75 -3.48
C GLN A 10 32.41 15.79 -1.95
N GLN A 11 31.30 15.30 -1.41
CA GLN A 11 31.29 14.21 -0.43
C GLN A 11 29.83 13.84 -0.09
N ASN A 12 29.45 12.61 -0.43
CA ASN A 12 28.26 11.94 0.06
C ASN A 12 28.61 11.20 1.37
N ASP A 13 27.56 10.72 2.04
CA ASP A 13 27.51 9.84 3.23
C ASP A 13 27.51 10.55 4.59
N ALA A 14 26.66 10.23 5.56
CA ALA A 14 25.51 9.33 5.68
C ALA A 14 24.85 9.64 7.04
N CYS A 15 23.67 9.07 7.27
CA CYS A 15 22.94 9.00 8.55
C CYS A 15 22.04 10.19 8.93
N THR A 16 20.81 10.17 8.38
CA THR A 16 19.60 10.51 9.16
C THR A 16 18.56 9.41 9.00
N GLY A 17 18.55 8.49 9.97
CA GLY A 17 17.35 7.78 10.44
C GLY A 17 16.59 6.91 9.44
N GLU A 18 17.19 5.80 9.00
CA GLU A 18 16.41 4.62 8.62
C GLU A 18 15.79 3.98 9.88
N ALA A 19 14.62 4.46 10.27
CA ALA A 19 13.76 3.73 11.20
C ALA A 19 12.29 4.06 10.91
N CYS A 20 11.49 3.00 10.74
CA CYS A 20 10.03 2.97 10.75
C CYS A 20 9.29 3.14 9.39
N ALA A 21 9.54 2.25 8.44
CA ALA A 21 8.49 1.74 7.53
C ALA A 21 9.00 0.47 6.82
N PRO A 22 8.22 -0.63 6.75
CA PRO A 22 8.55 -1.71 5.83
C PRO A 22 8.57 -1.15 4.40
N ARG A 23 9.73 -1.20 3.74
CA ARG A 23 9.91 -0.88 2.31
C ARG A 23 9.08 -1.84 1.44
N PRO A 24 8.65 -1.41 0.23
CA PRO A 24 7.45 -1.91 -0.43
C PRO A 24 7.56 -3.36 -0.85
N TYR A 25 6.40 -4.03 -0.86
CA TYR A 25 6.14 -5.35 -1.44
C TYR A 25 7.09 -5.68 -2.58
N THR A 26 8.14 -6.46 -2.29
CA THR A 26 9.04 -6.97 -3.31
C THR A 26 8.24 -7.96 -4.13
N LYS A 27 7.99 -7.64 -5.39
CA LYS A 27 7.54 -8.62 -6.37
C LYS A 27 8.55 -9.77 -6.33
N ASN A 28 8.25 -10.86 -5.63
CA ASN A 28 8.99 -12.10 -5.81
C ASN A 28 8.47 -12.68 -7.13
N GLU A 29 9.00 -12.16 -8.25
CA GLU A 29 8.52 -12.42 -9.61
C GLU A 29 8.57 -13.92 -9.95
N HIS A 30 9.50 -14.66 -9.32
CA HIS A 30 9.63 -16.11 -9.46
C HIS A 30 8.44 -16.90 -8.86
N ASP A 31 7.84 -16.44 -7.77
CA ASP A 31 6.69 -17.09 -7.13
C ASP A 31 5.37 -16.76 -7.83
N ALA A 32 5.32 -15.61 -8.53
CA ALA A 32 4.14 -15.17 -9.27
C ALA A 32 3.82 -16.11 -10.42
N ALA A 33 4.82 -16.52 -11.21
CA ALA A 33 4.62 -17.43 -12.34
C ALA A 33 4.09 -18.81 -11.92
N LEU A 34 4.58 -19.37 -10.82
CA LEU A 34 4.08 -20.65 -10.29
C LEU A 34 2.66 -20.53 -9.75
N ARG A 35 2.37 -19.43 -9.04
CA ARG A 35 1.01 -19.12 -8.56
C ARG A 35 0.02 -19.03 -9.73
N ASP A 36 0.39 -18.29 -10.77
CA ASP A 36 -0.44 -18.12 -11.97
C ASP A 36 -0.64 -19.46 -12.71
N ALA A 37 0.40 -20.28 -12.84
CA ALA A 37 0.32 -21.59 -13.46
C ALA A 37 -0.61 -22.57 -12.70
N VAL A 38 -0.58 -22.54 -11.36
CA VAL A 38 -1.47 -23.31 -10.50
C VAL A 38 -2.92 -22.84 -10.62
N VAL A 39 -3.16 -21.51 -10.63
CA VAL A 39 -4.50 -20.94 -10.85
C VAL A 39 -5.05 -21.32 -12.23
N ALA A 40 -4.21 -21.30 -13.26
CA ALA A 40 -4.57 -21.71 -14.62
C ALA A 40 -4.73 -23.24 -14.80
N GLY A 41 -4.41 -24.05 -13.78
CA GLY A 41 -4.47 -25.51 -13.83
C GLY A 41 -3.42 -26.16 -14.77
N THR A 42 -2.41 -25.39 -15.19
CA THR A 42 -1.37 -25.84 -16.13
C THR A 42 -0.22 -26.57 -15.46
N SER A 43 -0.17 -26.54 -14.12
CA SER A 43 0.75 -27.32 -13.29
C SER A 43 -0.02 -28.05 -12.19
N THR A 44 0.17 -29.36 -12.08
CA THR A 44 -0.33 -30.19 -10.98
C THR A 44 0.85 -30.76 -10.19
N PRO A 45 1.30 -30.08 -9.11
CA PRO A 45 2.33 -30.61 -8.23
C PRO A 45 1.85 -31.86 -7.50
N ASP A 46 2.79 -32.65 -6.96
CA ASP A 46 2.45 -33.74 -6.06
C ASP A 46 1.84 -33.22 -4.73
N ALA A 47 1.25 -34.13 -3.95
CA ALA A 47 0.55 -33.76 -2.71
C ALA A 47 1.49 -33.11 -1.67
N ALA A 48 2.75 -33.55 -1.60
CA ALA A 48 3.73 -33.00 -0.66
C ALA A 48 4.12 -31.55 -1.03
N THR A 49 4.35 -31.29 -2.31
CA THR A 49 4.65 -29.95 -2.83
C THR A 49 3.47 -29.01 -2.65
N CYS A 50 2.24 -29.48 -2.89
CA CYS A 50 1.03 -28.70 -2.63
C CYS A 50 0.91 -28.27 -1.16
N GLN A 51 1.25 -29.15 -0.20
CA GLN A 51 1.24 -28.81 1.22
C GLN A 51 2.29 -27.75 1.56
N GLN A 52 3.50 -27.86 1.00
CA GLN A 52 4.56 -26.88 1.20
C GLN A 52 4.23 -25.51 0.58
N LEU A 53 3.68 -25.50 -0.64
CA LEU A 53 3.22 -24.28 -1.31
C LEU A 53 2.09 -23.60 -0.53
N LEU A 54 1.13 -24.37 -0.01
CA LEU A 54 0.04 -23.82 0.80
C LEU A 54 0.57 -23.10 2.05
N ALA A 55 1.52 -23.70 2.77
CA ALA A 55 2.14 -23.07 3.93
C ALA A 55 2.87 -21.78 3.54
N THR A 56 3.69 -21.84 2.50
CA THR A 56 4.48 -20.70 2.00
C THR A 56 3.61 -19.53 1.55
N TRP A 57 2.52 -19.81 0.83
CA TRP A 57 1.61 -18.78 0.35
C TRP A 57 0.77 -18.17 1.48
N ARG A 58 0.44 -18.94 2.53
CA ARG A 58 -0.21 -18.39 3.72
C ARG A 58 0.70 -17.44 4.48
N GLU A 59 1.96 -17.79 4.69
CA GLU A 59 2.94 -16.87 5.30
C GLU A 59 3.13 -15.59 4.47
N SER A 60 3.07 -15.72 3.14
CA SER A 60 3.10 -14.58 2.23
C SER A 60 1.86 -13.68 2.41
N ILE A 61 0.67 -14.26 2.60
CA ILE A 61 -0.56 -13.51 2.90
C ILE A 61 -0.44 -12.82 4.26
N ASP A 62 -0.01 -13.50 5.31
CA ASP A 62 0.13 -12.92 6.65
C ASP A 62 1.09 -11.71 6.65
N THR A 63 2.14 -11.79 5.83
CA THR A 63 3.07 -10.68 5.61
C THR A 63 2.39 -9.48 4.94
N ILE A 64 1.58 -9.72 3.90
CA ILE A 64 0.79 -8.67 3.24
C ILE A 64 -0.21 -8.06 4.20
N ASP A 65 -0.94 -8.88 4.97
CA ASP A 65 -1.95 -8.44 5.92
C ASP A 65 -1.34 -7.54 6.99
N THR A 66 -0.14 -7.88 7.48
CA THR A 66 0.61 -7.03 8.41
C THR A 66 0.91 -5.65 7.80
N GLN A 67 1.29 -5.60 6.52
CA GLN A 67 1.53 -4.35 5.81
C GLN A 67 0.23 -3.55 5.59
N LEU A 68 -0.87 -4.23 5.25
CA LEU A 68 -2.17 -3.61 5.10
C LEU A 68 -2.61 -2.94 6.40
N VAL A 69 -2.48 -3.62 7.55
CA VAL A 69 -2.80 -3.05 8.87
C VAL A 69 -1.99 -1.78 9.13
N TYR A 70 -0.69 -1.79 8.84
CA TYR A 70 0.16 -0.62 9.01
C TYR A 70 -0.27 0.55 8.10
N LEU A 71 -0.49 0.29 6.81
CA LEU A 71 -0.91 1.31 5.84
C LEU A 71 -2.29 1.88 6.16
N LEU A 72 -3.23 1.05 6.60
CA LEU A 72 -4.55 1.47 7.05
C LEU A 72 -4.45 2.34 8.31
N GLY A 73 -3.58 1.97 9.24
CA GLY A 73 -3.28 2.78 10.43
C GLY A 73 -2.77 4.17 10.07
N GLU A 74 -1.77 4.26 9.20
CA GLU A 74 -1.22 5.54 8.74
C GLU A 74 -2.28 6.38 8.00
N ARG A 75 -3.04 5.77 7.09
CA ARG A 75 -4.17 6.43 6.42
C ARG A 75 -5.21 6.96 7.41
N CYS A 76 -5.50 6.22 8.48
CA CYS A 76 -6.43 6.65 9.53
C CYS A 76 -5.88 7.86 10.29
N ARG A 77 -4.58 7.88 10.62
CA ARG A 77 -3.93 9.03 11.28
C ARG A 77 -4.03 10.30 10.44
N PHE A 78 -3.83 10.22 9.13
CA PHE A 78 -4.07 11.34 8.22
C PHE A 78 -5.53 11.80 8.24
N SER A 79 -6.48 10.84 8.26
CA SER A 79 -7.91 11.15 8.33
C SER A 79 -8.28 11.91 9.61
N LEU A 80 -7.71 11.51 10.76
CA LEU A 80 -7.89 12.19 12.05
C LEU A 80 -7.25 13.59 12.05
N ALA A 81 -6.06 13.74 11.48
CA ALA A 81 -5.40 15.04 11.34
C ALA A 81 -6.23 16.00 10.47
N ILE A 82 -6.76 15.52 9.34
CA ILE A 82 -7.65 16.30 8.47
C ILE A 82 -8.92 16.70 9.23
N ARG A 83 -9.51 15.80 10.02
CA ARG A 83 -10.68 16.10 10.85
C ARG A 83 -10.39 17.24 11.83
N ALA A 84 -9.25 17.21 12.50
CA ALA A 84 -8.85 18.28 13.43
C ALA A 84 -8.72 19.63 12.71
N ILE A 85 -8.15 19.65 11.51
CA ILE A 85 -8.04 20.87 10.68
C ILE A 85 -9.43 21.34 10.23
N LYS A 86 -10.29 20.45 9.72
CA LYS A 86 -11.66 20.80 9.30
C LYS A 86 -12.50 21.39 10.43
N GLN A 87 -12.32 20.89 11.66
CA GLN A 87 -12.94 21.48 12.86
C GLN A 87 -12.47 22.91 13.10
N GLN A 88 -11.17 23.21 12.92
CA GLN A 88 -10.64 24.58 13.01
C GLN A 88 -11.15 25.49 11.90
N LEU A 89 -11.49 24.94 10.74
CA LEU A 89 -12.05 25.66 9.59
C LEU A 89 -13.58 25.75 9.62
N GLU A 90 -14.24 25.25 10.68
CA GLU A 90 -15.71 25.17 10.79
C GLU A 90 -16.38 24.42 9.60
N GLN A 91 -15.63 23.50 8.98
CA GLN A 91 -16.10 22.69 7.87
C GLN A 91 -16.70 21.37 8.35
N GLY A 92 -17.70 20.88 7.62
CA GLY A 92 -18.30 19.57 7.86
C GLY A 92 -17.28 18.43 7.73
N ILE A 93 -17.46 17.38 8.54
CA ILE A 93 -16.63 16.16 8.49
C ILE A 93 -16.86 15.39 7.18
N PHE A 94 -18.09 15.46 6.64
CA PHE A 94 -18.48 14.79 5.41
C PHE A 94 -18.23 15.67 4.19
N ASP A 95 -17.64 15.09 3.15
CA ASP A 95 -17.23 15.76 1.92
C ASP A 95 -17.41 14.81 0.73
N ALA A 96 -18.58 14.88 0.10
CA ALA A 96 -18.97 13.96 -0.96
C ALA A 96 -18.06 14.07 -2.20
N ALA A 97 -17.68 15.31 -2.57
CA ALA A 97 -16.77 15.54 -3.69
C ALA A 97 -15.41 14.88 -3.43
N ARG A 98 -14.89 14.98 -2.19
CA ARG A 98 -13.64 14.32 -1.85
C ARG A 98 -13.72 12.80 -1.89
N GLU A 99 -14.86 12.20 -1.52
CA GLU A 99 -15.04 10.76 -1.62
C GLU A 99 -15.08 10.26 -3.07
N GLU A 100 -15.72 11.03 -3.96
CA GLU A 100 -15.74 10.74 -5.41
C GLU A 100 -14.32 10.78 -6.00
N GLU A 101 -13.53 11.82 -5.70
CA GLU A 101 -12.12 11.91 -6.12
C GLU A 101 -11.28 10.70 -5.65
N ILE A 102 -11.56 10.18 -4.46
CA ILE A 102 -10.88 9.01 -3.93
C ILE A 102 -11.21 7.79 -4.80
N PHE A 103 -12.48 7.56 -5.12
CA PHE A 103 -12.90 6.44 -5.96
C PHE A 103 -12.36 6.54 -7.38
N GLU A 104 -12.37 7.72 -7.99
CA GLU A 104 -11.76 7.97 -9.30
C GLU A 104 -10.26 7.64 -9.29
N HIS A 105 -9.55 8.08 -8.25
CA HIS A 105 -8.12 7.79 -8.11
C HIS A 105 -7.85 6.29 -8.00
N ILE A 106 -8.60 5.57 -7.16
CA ILE A 106 -8.45 4.12 -6.96
C ILE A 106 -8.74 3.37 -8.26
N ALA A 107 -9.81 3.75 -8.97
CA ALA A 107 -10.15 3.16 -10.25
C ALA A 107 -9.04 3.39 -11.29
N ALA A 108 -8.45 4.58 -11.32
CA ALA A 108 -7.37 4.92 -12.25
C ALA A 108 -6.07 4.15 -11.98
N VAL A 109 -5.75 3.84 -10.72
CA VAL A 109 -4.53 3.10 -10.35
C VAL A 109 -4.72 1.59 -10.24
N ASN A 110 -5.94 1.08 -10.42
CA ASN A 110 -6.25 -0.34 -10.24
C ASN A 110 -5.48 -1.21 -11.25
N ASN A 111 -4.48 -1.94 -10.73
CA ASN A 111 -3.76 -2.98 -11.46
C ASN A 111 -3.91 -4.35 -10.76
N THR A 112 -5.03 -4.54 -10.06
CA THR A 112 -5.30 -5.73 -9.26
C THR A 112 -6.37 -6.62 -9.91
N PRO A 113 -6.47 -7.91 -9.52
CA PRO A 113 -7.54 -8.79 -10.00
C PRO A 113 -8.95 -8.42 -9.49
N PHE A 114 -9.07 -7.41 -8.61
CA PHE A 114 -10.36 -6.95 -8.13
C PHE A 114 -11.09 -6.14 -9.21
N ASP A 115 -12.38 -6.40 -9.35
CA ASP A 115 -13.23 -5.55 -10.15
C ASP A 115 -13.46 -4.19 -9.47
N ALA A 116 -13.96 -3.22 -10.23
CA ALA A 116 -14.18 -1.86 -9.74
C ALA A 116 -15.15 -1.81 -8.53
N THR A 117 -16.19 -2.65 -8.54
CA THR A 117 -17.21 -2.67 -7.47
C THR A 117 -16.66 -3.26 -6.18
N GLN A 118 -15.78 -4.26 -6.27
CA GLN A 118 -15.08 -4.86 -5.14
C GLN A 118 -14.15 -3.85 -4.50
N LEU A 119 -13.33 -3.14 -5.28
CA LEU A 119 -12.45 -2.10 -4.76
C LEU A 119 -13.24 -0.95 -4.13
N GLU A 120 -14.30 -0.50 -4.79
CA GLU A 120 -15.16 0.55 -4.26
C GLU A 120 -15.74 0.13 -2.90
N SER A 121 -16.21 -1.11 -2.76
CA SER A 121 -16.72 -1.65 -1.50
C SER A 121 -15.67 -1.67 -0.39
N ILE A 122 -14.44 -2.12 -0.70
CA ILE A 122 -13.31 -2.12 0.24
C ILE A 122 -13.02 -0.69 0.71
N PHE A 123 -12.90 0.26 -0.22
CA PHE A 123 -12.57 1.64 0.13
C PHE A 123 -13.70 2.37 0.84
N LYS A 124 -14.97 2.06 0.55
CA LYS A 124 -16.11 2.51 1.34
C LYS A 124 -16.01 2.05 2.79
N ALA A 125 -15.64 0.79 3.02
CA ALA A 125 -15.43 0.26 4.36
C ALA A 125 -14.28 0.97 5.08
N ILE A 126 -13.15 1.20 4.40
CA ILE A 126 -12.00 1.94 4.94
C ILE A 126 -12.39 3.39 5.32
N LEU A 127 -13.10 4.09 4.43
CA LEU A 127 -13.58 5.45 4.67
C LEU A 127 -14.54 5.51 5.86
N ARG A 128 -15.46 4.54 5.95
CA ARG A 128 -16.38 4.42 7.08
C ARG A 128 -15.63 4.21 8.39
N ALA A 129 -14.73 3.23 8.46
CA ALA A 129 -13.95 2.96 9.65
C ALA A 129 -13.12 4.18 10.10
N SER A 130 -12.55 4.91 9.14
CA SER A 130 -11.76 6.14 9.43
C SER A 130 -12.61 7.28 10.03
N LYS A 131 -13.92 7.31 9.77
CA LYS A 131 -14.85 8.31 10.33
C LYS A 131 -15.31 7.93 11.75
N GLU A 132 -15.35 6.64 12.04
CA GLU A 132 -15.81 6.07 13.32
C GLU A 132 -14.67 5.99 14.37
N ALA A 133 -13.41 6.09 13.94
CA ALA A 133 -12.22 6.20 14.78
C ALA A 133 -12.14 7.52 15.56
#